data_AF-A0A399FYS8-F1
#
_entry.id   AF-A0A399FYS8-F1
#
_cell.length_a   1.000
_cell.length_b   1.000
_cell.length_c   1.000
_cell.angle_alpha   90.00
_cell.angle_beta   90.00
_cell.angle_gamma   90.00
#
_symmetry.space_group_name_H-M   'P 1'
#
loop_
_entity.id
_entity.type
_entity.pdbx_description
1 polymer ?
#
loop_
_entity_poly.entity_id
_entity_poly.type
_entity_poly.pdbx_seq_one_letter_code
_entity_poly.pdbx_strand_id
1 'polypeptide(L)'
;MPAPLITRAALKVAITARELNPDHPVFPTEFWTHPVVARAVARLDTTTLIRQARTLTPITQEQLAHLTGLTQATISRIEHGRTQLRDLDRIHTLLTGLGAPHPPALKNTDPLDGYTVRAVIAENTDGHLVVLHAPTQSITEALTHTGKPAATPLPPSPTHPEWPPPQ
;
A
#
# COMPACT_ATOMS: atom_id res chain seq x y z
N MET A 1 15.21 -9.41 30.99
CA MET A 1 14.14 -9.52 29.96
C MET A 1 13.09 -8.48 30.31
N PRO A 2 12.80 -7.51 29.44
CA PRO A 2 11.69 -6.59 29.67
C PRO A 2 10.38 -7.37 29.80
N ALA A 3 9.43 -6.84 30.57
CA ALA A 3 8.10 -7.43 30.67
C ALA A 3 7.42 -7.47 29.29
N PRO A 4 6.67 -8.54 28.97
CA PRO A 4 5.98 -8.63 27.69
C PRO A 4 4.93 -7.51 27.56
N LEU A 5 4.71 -7.02 26.34
CA LEU A 5 3.75 -5.95 26.05
C LEU A 5 2.30 -6.35 26.35
N ILE A 6 2.01 -7.64 26.39
CA ILE A 6 0.71 -8.21 26.71
C ILE A 6 0.90 -9.47 27.56
N THR A 7 0.04 -9.69 28.55
CA THR A 7 0.10 -10.92 29.36
C THR A 7 -0.39 -12.13 28.55
N ARG A 8 0.04 -13.33 28.94
CA ARG A 8 -0.40 -14.57 28.27
C ARG A 8 -1.92 -14.76 28.33
N ALA A 9 -2.53 -14.38 29.45
CA ALA A 9 -3.98 -14.43 29.64
C ALA A 9 -4.69 -13.44 28.70
N ALA A 10 -4.25 -12.19 28.67
CA ALA A 10 -4.81 -11.18 27.78
C ALA A 10 -4.65 -11.55 26.30
N LEU A 11 -3.50 -12.10 25.91
CA LEU A 11 -3.28 -12.58 24.54
C LEU A 11 -4.24 -13.71 24.16
N LYS A 12 -4.46 -14.69 25.04
CA LYS A 12 -5.44 -15.76 24.78
C LYS A 12 -6.85 -15.21 24.60
N VAL A 13 -7.25 -14.27 25.47
CA VAL A 13 -8.54 -13.59 25.35
C VAL A 13 -8.64 -12.84 24.02
N ALA A 14 -7.59 -12.14 23.60
CA ALA A 14 -7.58 -11.40 22.33
C ALA A 14 -7.68 -12.33 21.11
N ILE A 15 -7.02 -13.50 21.15
CA ILE A 15 -7.15 -14.53 20.10
C ILE A 15 -8.59 -15.05 20.04
N THR A 16 -9.19 -15.42 21.18
CA THR A 16 -10.58 -15.87 21.23
C THR A 16 -11.57 -14.77 20.80
N ALA A 17 -11.33 -13.53 21.21
CA ALA A 17 -12.15 -12.39 20.78
C ALA A 17 -12.06 -12.19 19.25
N ARG A 18 -10.91 -12.47 18.64
CA ARG A 18 -10.71 -12.42 17.20
C ARG A 18 -11.44 -13.52 16.43
N GLU A 19 -11.55 -14.71 17.01
CA GLU A 19 -12.37 -15.79 16.43
C GLU A 19 -13.84 -15.39 16.34
N LEU A 20 -14.33 -14.59 17.30
CA LEU A 20 -15.69 -14.07 17.31
C LEU A 20 -15.84 -12.79 16.48
N ASN A 21 -14.79 -11.97 16.41
CA ASN A 21 -14.76 -10.71 15.69
C ASN A 21 -13.43 -10.56 14.93
N PRO A 22 -13.38 -10.79 13.61
CA PRO A 22 -12.17 -10.66 12.80
C PRO A 22 -11.45 -9.31 12.88
N ASP A 23 -12.11 -8.25 13.33
CA ASP A 23 -11.51 -6.92 13.47
C ASP A 23 -10.88 -6.69 14.87
N HIS A 24 -11.04 -7.62 15.81
CA HIS A 24 -10.51 -7.47 17.15
C HIS A 24 -8.97 -7.55 17.17
N PRO A 25 -8.25 -6.53 17.69
CA PRO A 25 -6.79 -6.53 17.70
C PRO A 25 -6.23 -7.64 18.58
N VAL A 26 -5.28 -8.43 18.07
CA VAL A 26 -4.57 -9.46 18.87
C VAL A 26 -3.46 -8.84 19.71
N PHE A 27 -2.75 -7.90 19.10
CA PHE A 27 -1.62 -7.22 19.70
C PHE A 27 -1.98 -5.80 20.11
N PRO A 28 -1.41 -5.31 21.21
CA PRO A 28 -1.62 -3.94 21.66
C PRO A 28 -0.99 -2.94 20.69
N THR A 29 -1.43 -1.68 20.71
CA THR A 29 -0.95 -0.65 19.78
C THR A 29 0.57 -0.43 19.87
N GLU A 30 1.15 -0.59 21.06
CA GLU A 30 2.59 -0.47 21.34
C GLU A 30 3.43 -1.50 20.57
N PHE A 31 2.85 -2.66 20.25
CA PHE A 31 3.51 -3.64 19.39
C PHE A 31 3.67 -3.11 17.97
N TRP A 32 2.60 -2.53 17.41
CA TRP A 32 2.58 -2.02 16.04
C TRP A 32 3.40 -0.74 15.86
N THR A 33 3.45 0.11 16.89
CA THR A 33 4.25 1.35 16.87
C THR A 33 5.72 1.10 17.19
N HIS A 34 6.11 -0.10 17.62
CA HIS A 34 7.50 -0.44 17.86
C HIS A 34 8.33 -0.26 16.57
N PRO A 35 9.44 0.51 16.58
CA PRO A 35 10.13 0.93 15.34
C PRO A 35 10.55 -0.24 14.43
N VAL A 36 10.99 -1.35 15.03
CA VAL A 36 11.39 -2.56 14.28
C VAL A 36 10.18 -3.24 13.65
N VAL A 37 9.04 -3.26 14.33
CA VAL A 37 7.79 -3.85 13.83
C VAL A 37 7.22 -3.01 12.69
N ALA A 38 7.10 -1.69 12.89
CA ALA A 38 6.63 -0.77 11.87
C ALA A 38 7.48 -0.85 10.59
N ARG A 39 8.82 -0.90 10.73
CA ARG A 39 9.74 -1.06 9.59
C ARG A 39 9.60 -2.43 8.91
N ALA A 40 9.38 -3.50 9.67
CA ALA A 40 9.17 -4.82 9.12
C ALA A 40 7.87 -4.87 8.31
N VAL A 41 6.77 -4.31 8.82
CA VAL A 41 5.49 -4.19 8.11
C VAL A 41 5.66 -3.36 6.83
N ALA A 42 6.31 -2.21 6.90
CA ALA A 42 6.54 -1.35 5.73
C ALA A 42 7.38 -2.02 4.62
N ARG A 43 8.23 -2.99 4.99
CA ARG A 43 9.08 -3.76 4.06
C ARG A 43 8.52 -5.13 3.71
N LEU A 44 7.33 -5.48 4.22
CA LEU A 44 6.74 -6.81 4.12
C LEU A 44 7.69 -7.92 4.61
N ASP A 45 8.54 -7.61 5.58
CA ASP A 45 9.50 -8.54 6.18
C ASP A 45 8.81 -9.40 7.25
N THR A 46 8.19 -10.47 6.77
CA THR A 46 7.46 -11.46 7.59
C THR A 46 8.36 -12.16 8.61
N THR A 47 9.64 -12.38 8.30
CA THR A 47 10.60 -13.02 9.21
C THR A 47 10.86 -12.13 10.41
N THR A 48 11.18 -10.85 10.18
CA THR A 48 11.41 -9.90 11.27
C THR A 48 10.14 -9.69 12.09
N LEU A 49 8.98 -9.61 11.44
CA LEU A 49 7.68 -9.45 12.12
C LEU A 49 7.39 -10.61 13.09
N ILE A 50 7.49 -11.86 12.63
CA ILE A 50 7.24 -13.05 13.46
C ILE A 50 8.22 -13.11 14.64
N ARG A 51 9.49 -12.80 14.40
CA ARG A 51 10.52 -12.74 15.45
C ARG A 51 10.20 -11.70 16.51
N GLN A 52 9.78 -10.50 16.10
CA GLN A 52 9.39 -9.44 17.04
C GLN A 52 8.12 -9.82 17.80
N ALA A 53 7.13 -10.45 17.16
CA ALA A 53 5.94 -10.96 17.86
C ALA A 53 6.33 -11.95 18.97
N ARG A 54 7.25 -12.88 18.70
CA ARG A 54 7.79 -13.85 19.67
C ARG A 54 8.65 -13.24 20.77
N THR A 55 9.27 -12.09 20.51
CA THR A 55 10.17 -11.41 21.45
C THR A 55 9.41 -10.47 22.38
N LEU A 56 8.44 -9.74 21.84
CA LEU A 56 7.71 -8.68 22.56
C LEU A 56 6.42 -9.18 23.23
N THR A 57 5.95 -10.38 22.87
CA THR A 57 4.71 -10.95 23.37
C THR A 57 4.88 -12.44 23.70
N PRO A 58 4.02 -13.03 24.56
CA PRO A 58 4.09 -14.44 24.93
C PRO A 58 3.46 -15.37 23.87
N ILE A 59 3.21 -14.90 22.64
CA ILE A 59 2.55 -15.67 21.59
C ILE A 59 3.38 -16.88 21.17
N THR A 60 2.79 -18.07 21.01
CA THR A 60 3.51 -19.27 20.55
C THR A 60 3.52 -19.40 19.03
N GLN A 61 4.41 -20.24 18.48
CA GLN A 61 4.40 -20.58 17.04
C GLN A 61 3.09 -21.23 16.60
N GLU A 62 2.47 -22.01 17.49
CA GLU A 62 1.17 -22.65 17.26
C GLU A 62 0.04 -21.61 17.20
N GLN A 63 0.06 -20.62 18.09
CA GLN A 63 -0.90 -19.51 18.03
C GLN A 63 -0.70 -18.64 16.79
N LEU A 64 0.54 -18.39 16.37
CA LEU A 64 0.84 -17.71 15.11
C LEU A 64 0.35 -18.51 13.90
N ALA A 65 0.53 -19.82 13.90
CA ALA A 65 0.03 -20.72 12.87
C ALA A 65 -1.50 -20.64 12.78
N HIS A 66 -2.19 -20.74 13.91
CA HIS A 66 -3.64 -20.60 14.02
C HIS A 66 -4.15 -19.27 13.47
N LEU A 67 -3.56 -18.15 13.87
CA LEU A 67 -3.98 -16.81 13.45
C LEU A 67 -3.74 -16.53 11.96
N THR A 68 -2.69 -17.11 11.37
CA THR A 68 -2.25 -16.80 10.00
C THR A 68 -2.71 -17.82 8.98
N GLY A 69 -3.31 -18.93 9.41
CA GLY A 69 -3.64 -20.07 8.54
C GLY A 69 -2.42 -20.85 8.04
N LEU A 70 -1.22 -20.54 8.54
CA LEU A 70 0.02 -21.25 8.20
C LEU A 70 0.22 -22.45 9.12
N THR A 71 1.01 -23.44 8.70
CA THR A 71 1.39 -24.53 9.61
C THR A 71 2.46 -24.08 10.60
N GLN A 72 2.49 -24.66 11.81
CA GLN A 72 3.54 -24.38 12.80
C GLN A 72 4.95 -24.62 12.24
N ALA A 73 5.12 -25.67 11.42
CA ALA A 73 6.38 -25.95 10.74
C ALA A 73 6.78 -24.82 9.77
N THR A 74 5.81 -24.22 9.09
CA THR A 74 6.03 -23.06 8.20
C THR A 74 6.43 -21.83 9.01
N ILE A 75 5.72 -21.52 10.10
CA ILE A 75 6.09 -20.43 11.02
C ILE A 75 7.52 -20.60 11.53
N SER A 76 7.87 -21.79 12.00
CA SER A 76 9.23 -22.10 12.45
C SER A 76 10.26 -21.88 11.32
N ARG A 77 9.98 -22.35 10.11
CA ARG A 77 10.89 -22.18 8.97
C ARG A 77 11.08 -20.70 8.60
N ILE A 78 10.02 -19.89 8.67
CA ILE A 78 10.07 -18.44 8.44
C ILE A 78 10.88 -17.74 9.54
N GLU A 79 10.66 -18.09 10.81
CA GLU A 79 11.38 -17.52 11.96
C GLU A 79 12.89 -17.78 11.90
N HIS A 80 13.29 -18.93 11.35
CA HIS A 80 14.69 -19.29 11.11
C HIS A 80 15.24 -18.77 9.76
N GLY A 81 14.46 -18.01 8.98
CA GLY A 81 14.88 -17.48 7.67
C GLY A 81 15.06 -18.55 6.59
N ARG A 82 14.61 -19.78 6.83
CA ARG A 82 14.70 -20.92 5.88
C ARG A 82 13.59 -20.87 4.82
N THR A 83 12.60 -20.03 4.99
CA THR A 83 11.53 -19.78 4.01
C THR A 83 11.05 -18.35 4.15
N GLN A 84 10.77 -17.71 3.02
CA GLN A 84 10.18 -16.39 2.97
C GLN A 84 8.83 -16.48 2.26
N LEU A 85 7.80 -15.83 2.82
CA LEU A 85 6.59 -15.55 2.06
C LEU A 85 6.92 -14.45 1.05
N ARG A 86 6.75 -14.75 -0.23
CA ARG A 86 6.90 -13.79 -1.34
C ARG A 86 5.57 -13.42 -2.01
N ASP A 87 4.56 -14.24 -1.78
CA ASP A 87 3.21 -14.06 -2.27
C ASP A 87 2.52 -12.96 -1.45
N LEU A 88 2.14 -11.86 -2.12
CA LEU A 88 1.53 -10.69 -1.49
C LEU A 88 0.19 -11.03 -0.83
N ASP A 89 -0.61 -11.92 -1.41
CA ASP A 89 -1.91 -12.31 -0.84
C ASP A 89 -1.72 -13.07 0.47
N ARG A 90 -0.69 -13.91 0.54
CA ARG A 90 -0.31 -14.62 1.77
C ARG A 90 0.26 -13.68 2.82
N ILE A 91 1.05 -12.69 2.41
CA ILE A 91 1.56 -11.68 3.33
C ILE A 91 0.41 -10.84 3.90
N HIS A 92 -0.54 -10.45 3.05
CA HIS A 92 -1.74 -9.74 3.48
C HIS A 92 -2.55 -10.59 4.46
N THR A 93 -2.81 -11.86 4.13
CA THR A 93 -3.49 -12.82 5.01
C THR A 93 -2.78 -12.96 6.37
N LEU A 94 -1.44 -12.99 6.38
CA LEU A 94 -0.65 -13.02 7.60
C LEU A 94 -0.83 -11.74 8.42
N LEU A 95 -0.72 -10.56 7.81
CA LEU A 95 -0.86 -9.27 8.50
C LEU A 95 -2.27 -9.09 9.05
N THR A 96 -3.28 -9.38 8.23
CA THR A 96 -4.68 -9.40 8.66
C THR A 96 -4.86 -10.40 9.78
N GLY A 97 -4.38 -11.63 9.66
CA GLY A 97 -4.50 -12.66 10.71
C GLY A 97 -3.95 -12.23 12.07
N LEU A 98 -2.83 -11.51 12.08
CA LEU A 98 -2.22 -10.95 13.30
C LEU A 98 -2.96 -9.72 13.87
N GLY A 99 -3.96 -9.20 13.16
CA GLY A 99 -4.67 -7.99 13.54
C GLY A 99 -3.82 -6.73 13.33
N ALA A 100 -3.00 -6.69 12.27
CA ALA A 100 -2.34 -5.47 11.86
C ALA A 100 -3.40 -4.37 11.71
N PRO A 101 -3.17 -3.17 12.28
CA PRO A 101 -4.07 -2.06 12.05
C PRO A 101 -4.10 -1.87 10.54
N HIS A 102 -5.27 -2.09 9.94
CA HIS A 102 -5.44 -1.74 8.55
C HIS A 102 -5.05 -0.27 8.46
N PRO A 103 -4.16 0.14 7.51
CA PRO A 103 -4.07 1.55 7.18
C PRO A 103 -5.52 2.00 7.00
N PRO A 104 -5.94 3.11 7.63
CA PRO A 104 -7.33 3.58 7.54
C PRO A 104 -7.65 3.47 6.07
N ALA A 105 -8.63 2.60 5.73
CA ALA A 105 -8.88 2.20 4.36
C ALA A 105 -8.72 3.48 3.58
N LEU A 106 -7.73 3.53 2.67
CA LEU A 106 -7.75 4.59 1.69
C LEU A 106 -9.17 4.44 1.18
N LYS A 107 -10.04 5.39 1.54
CA LYS A 107 -11.28 5.55 0.80
C LYS A 107 -10.77 5.46 -0.63
N ASN A 108 -11.46 4.73 -1.50
CA ASN A 108 -11.19 4.82 -2.92
C ASN A 108 -11.47 6.26 -3.43
N THR A 109 -11.08 7.32 -2.73
CA THR A 109 -10.40 8.43 -3.34
C THR A 109 -9.25 7.84 -4.12
N ASP A 110 -9.46 7.75 -5.43
CA ASP A 110 -8.39 7.59 -6.39
C ASP A 110 -7.21 8.45 -5.90
N PRO A 111 -5.95 7.97 -5.84
CA PRO A 111 -4.81 8.83 -5.49
C PRO A 111 -4.72 10.08 -6.38
N LEU A 112 -5.47 10.10 -7.49
CA LEU A 112 -5.65 11.20 -8.42
C LEU A 112 -6.89 12.07 -8.14
N ASP A 113 -7.79 11.69 -7.24
CA ASP A 113 -8.91 12.54 -6.78
C ASP A 113 -8.35 13.76 -6.02
N GLY A 114 -8.45 14.91 -6.67
CA GLY A 114 -7.88 16.18 -6.20
C GLY A 114 -6.79 16.74 -7.11
N TYR A 115 -6.35 15.97 -8.11
CA TYR A 115 -5.46 16.46 -9.16
C TYR A 115 -6.27 16.85 -10.40
N THR A 116 -5.91 17.99 -10.97
CA THR A 116 -6.51 18.49 -12.23
C THR A 116 -5.63 18.12 -13.41
N VAL A 117 -6.22 17.63 -14.50
CA VAL A 117 -5.51 17.40 -15.75
C VAL A 117 -5.28 18.74 -16.45
N ARG A 118 -4.02 19.11 -16.65
CA ARG A 118 -3.64 20.30 -17.46
C ARG A 118 -3.32 19.95 -18.91
N ALA A 119 -2.88 18.72 -19.15
CA ALA A 119 -2.58 18.21 -20.48
C ALA A 119 -2.63 16.68 -20.51
N VAL A 120 -2.99 16.13 -21.66
CA VAL A 120 -2.98 14.69 -21.95
C VAL A 120 -1.98 14.44 -23.08
N ILE A 121 -1.12 13.44 -22.93
CA ILE A 121 -0.25 12.99 -24.02
C ILE A 121 -0.99 11.88 -24.75
N ALA A 122 -1.28 12.08 -26.04
CA ALA A 122 -1.94 11.11 -26.89
C ALA A 122 -1.05 10.81 -28.10
N GLU A 123 -1.15 9.60 -28.62
CA GLU A 123 -0.52 9.23 -29.89
C GLU A 123 -1.50 9.53 -31.03
N ASN A 124 -1.09 10.31 -32.03
CA ASN A 124 -1.89 10.55 -33.22
C ASN A 124 -1.93 9.30 -34.12
N THR A 125 -2.84 9.29 -35.11
CA THR A 125 -2.98 8.21 -36.10
C THR A 125 -1.71 7.93 -36.90
N ASP A 126 -0.79 8.91 -36.95
CA ASP A 126 0.52 8.81 -37.59
C ASP A 126 1.64 8.34 -36.64
N GLY A 127 1.33 7.96 -35.39
CA GLY A 127 2.30 7.46 -34.40
C GLY A 127 3.09 8.55 -33.65
N HIS A 128 2.75 9.82 -33.83
CA HIS A 128 3.40 10.94 -33.14
C HIS A 128 2.72 11.25 -31.81
N LEU A 129 3.51 11.38 -30.73
CA LEU A 129 3.03 11.86 -29.44
C LEU A 129 2.69 13.35 -29.53
N VAL A 130 1.44 13.69 -29.25
CA VAL A 130 0.92 15.06 -29.21
C VAL A 130 0.42 15.39 -27.80
N VAL A 131 0.66 16.63 -27.37
CA VAL A 131 0.18 17.15 -26.08
C VAL A 131 -1.12 17.89 -26.31
N LEU A 132 -2.21 17.37 -25.76
CA LEU A 132 -3.54 17.97 -25.81
C LEU A 132 -3.78 18.71 -24.49
N HIS A 133 -3.82 20.04 -24.53
CA HIS A 133 -4.20 20.83 -23.37
C HIS A 133 -5.68 20.56 -23.04
N ALA A 134 -5.93 19.95 -21.89
CA ALA A 134 -7.28 19.72 -21.42
C ALA A 134 -7.79 20.99 -20.70
N PRO A 135 -9.08 21.33 -20.80
CA PRO A 135 -9.69 22.21 -19.81
C PRO A 135 -9.40 21.63 -18.42
N THR A 136 -9.14 22.49 -17.43
CA THR A 136 -8.77 22.06 -16.07
C THR A 136 -9.93 21.27 -15.46
N GLN A 137 -9.92 19.96 -15.67
CA GLN A 137 -10.96 19.03 -15.25
C GLN A 137 -10.36 17.99 -14.31
N SER A 138 -11.20 17.41 -13.45
CA SER A 138 -10.75 16.35 -12.56
C SER A 138 -10.26 15.14 -13.38
N ILE A 139 -9.25 14.42 -12.89
CA ILE A 139 -8.76 13.20 -13.55
C ILE A 139 -9.90 12.17 -13.73
N THR A 140 -10.77 12.04 -12.73
CA THR A 140 -11.94 11.16 -12.77
C THR A 140 -12.92 11.54 -13.90
N GLU A 141 -13.11 12.84 -14.15
CA GLU A 141 -13.87 13.31 -15.30
C GLU A 141 -13.12 13.08 -16.62
N ALA A 142 -11.81 13.32 -16.66
CA ALA A 142 -10.99 13.12 -17.86
C ALA A 142 -10.98 11.67 -18.35
N LEU A 143 -10.99 10.69 -17.44
CA LEU A 143 -10.99 9.27 -17.77
C LEU A 143 -12.37 8.73 -18.15
N THR A 144 -13.45 9.36 -17.68
CA THR A 144 -14.83 8.97 -18.00
C THR A 144 -15.34 9.63 -19.28
N HIS A 145 -14.76 10.76 -19.68
CA HIS A 145 -15.18 11.50 -20.86
C HIS A 145 -14.53 10.95 -22.15
N THR A 146 -15.20 10.03 -22.83
CA THR A 146 -14.92 9.65 -24.24
C THR A 146 -15.47 10.69 -25.22
N GLY A 147 -15.25 11.98 -24.94
CA GLY A 147 -15.54 13.06 -25.88
C GLY A 147 -14.29 13.32 -26.73
N LYS A 148 -14.38 13.13 -28.05
CA LYS A 148 -13.31 13.48 -29.01
C LYS A 148 -12.82 14.91 -28.69
N PRO A 149 -11.57 15.11 -28.23
CA PRO A 149 -11.10 16.45 -27.93
C PRO A 149 -11.14 17.25 -29.22
N ALA A 150 -11.83 18.39 -29.19
CA ALA A 150 -11.81 19.33 -30.30
C ALA A 150 -10.36 19.83 -30.43
N ALA A 151 -9.65 19.29 -31.41
CA ALA A 151 -8.34 19.78 -31.81
C ALA A 151 -8.51 21.24 -32.24
N THR A 152 -8.25 22.16 -31.31
CA THR A 152 -8.14 23.58 -31.65
C THR A 152 -6.75 23.73 -32.27
N PRO A 153 -6.64 24.22 -33.53
CA PRO A 153 -5.34 24.46 -34.14
C PRO A 153 -4.54 25.40 -33.24
N LEU A 154 -3.25 25.13 -33.10
CA LEU A 154 -2.31 26.06 -32.46
C LEU A 154 -2.48 27.45 -33.08
N PRO A 155 -2.42 28.53 -32.29
CA PRO A 155 -2.31 29.86 -32.87
C PRO A 155 -1.07 29.88 -33.79
N PRO A 156 -1.16 30.54 -34.95
CA PRO A 156 -0.01 30.62 -35.86
C PRO A 156 1.19 31.20 -35.10
N SER A 157 2.37 30.63 -35.35
CA SER A 157 3.63 31.12 -34.80
C SER A 157 3.70 32.64 -34.96
N PRO A 158 4.12 33.40 -33.94
CA PRO A 158 4.27 34.84 -34.08
C PRO A 158 5.21 35.10 -35.25
N THR A 159 4.69 35.79 -36.27
CA THR A 159 5.47 36.28 -37.40
C THR A 159 6.38 37.37 -36.84
N HIS A 160 7.58 36.99 -36.40
CA HIS A 160 8.60 37.97 -36.08
C HIS A 160 8.92 38.72 -37.37
N PRO A 161 8.90 40.07 -37.38
CA PRO A 161 9.45 40.81 -38.51
C PRO A 161 10.95 40.52 -38.59
N GLU A 162 11.35 39.91 -39.69
CA GLU A 162 12.74 39.79 -40.12
C GLU A 162 13.26 41.19 -40.46
N TRP A 163 14.10 41.81 -39.62
CA TRP A 163 14.83 43.06 -39.96
C TRP A 163 15.93 43.43 -38.93
N PRO A 164 17.10 44.04 -39.27
CA PRO A 164 17.72 44.38 -40.58
C PRO A 164 19.02 43.58 -40.92
N PRO A 165 19.66 43.81 -42.10
CA PRO A 165 20.90 43.13 -42.52
C PRO A 165 22.16 43.71 -41.84
N PRO A 166 23.31 42.99 -41.86
CA PRO A 166 24.59 43.52 -41.40
C PRO A 166 25.12 44.63 -42.33
N GLN A 167 25.83 45.59 -41.73
CA GLN A 167 26.47 46.75 -42.37
C GLN A 167 27.62 46.35 -43.31
#